data_AF-A0A1I4KQL3-F1
#
_entry.id   AF-A0A1I4KQL3-F1
#
_cell.length_a   1.000
_cell.length_b   1.000
_cell.length_c   1.000
_cell.angle_alpha   90.00
_cell.angle_beta   90.00
_cell.angle_gamma   90.00
#
_symmetry.space_group_name_H-M   'P 1'
#
loop_
_entity.id
_entity.type
_entity.pdbx_description
1 polymer ?
#
loop_
_entity_poly.entity_id
_entity_poly.type
_entity_poly.pdbx_seq_one_letter_code
_entity_poly.pdbx_strand_id
1 'polypeptide(L)' 'MKRMIIMEIVYAVILGIVFGIVFKNFWLGMLSGFFIGAVMIVIMSVVIKKHKNNQENNSTQNGT' A
#
# COMPACT_ATOMS: atom_id res chain seq x y z
N MET A 1 0.49 3.55 -15.84
CA MET A 1 0.68 4.86 -15.18
C MET A 1 -0.65 5.50 -14.79
N LYS A 2 -1.37 6.21 -15.68
CA LYS A 2 -2.61 6.97 -15.31
C LYS A 2 -3.70 6.13 -14.63
N ARG A 3 -3.94 4.89 -15.08
CA ARG A 3 -4.94 3.98 -14.50
C ARG A 3 -4.56 3.44 -13.11
N MET A 4 -3.26 3.37 -12.80
CA MET A 4 -2.75 2.83 -11.54
C MET A 4 -2.98 3.81 -10.39
N ILE A 5 -2.68 5.09 -10.63
CA ILE A 5 -2.93 6.19 -9.67
C ILE A 5 -4.42 6.31 -9.34
N ILE A 6 -5.29 6.20 -10.36
CA ILE A 6 -6.75 6.28 -10.15
C ILE A 6 -7.25 5.13 -9.28
N MET A 7 -6.79 3.90 -9.52
CA MET A 7 -7.16 2.75 -8.68
C MET A 7 -6.70 2.94 -7.23
N GLU A 8 -5.49 3.46 -7.01
CA GLU A 8 -4.95 3.70 -5.67
C GLU A 8 -5.77 4.75 -4.90
N ILE A 9 -6.18 5.83 -5.57
CA ILE A 9 -7.08 6.85 -5.00
C ILE A 9 -8.45 6.24 -4.67
N VAL A 10 -9.02 5.43 -5.57
CA VAL A 10 -10.31 4.78 -5.34
C VAL A 10 -10.25 3.83 -4.14
N TYR A 11 -9.18 3.04 -4.02
CA TYR A 11 -8.98 2.17 -2.85
C TYR A 11 -8.83 2.96 -1.55
N ALA A 12 -8.08 4.07 -1.55
CA ALA A 12 -7.93 4.93 -0.38
C ALA A 12 -9.27 5.55 0.07
N VAL A 13 -10.09 6.00 -0.89
CA VAL A 13 -11.42 6.57 -0.61
C VAL A 13 -12.37 5.51 -0.05
N ILE A 14 -12.42 4.32 -0.65
CA ILE A 14 -13.28 3.23 -0.17
C ILE A 14 -12.89 2.82 1.25
N LEU A 15 -11.59 2.65 1.53
CA LEU A 15 -11.11 2.33 2.87
C LEU A 15 -11.46 3.43 3.87
N GLY A 16 -11.26 4.69 3.52
CA GLY A 16 -11.64 5.83 4.38
C GLY A 16 -13.13 5.85 4.74
N ILE A 17 -14.01 5.56 3.78
CA ILE A 17 -15.46 5.48 4.00
C ILE A 17 -15.81 4.30 4.92
N VAL A 18 -15.25 3.11 4.66
CA VAL A 18 -15.47 1.92 5.49
C VAL A 18 -15.05 2.16 6.93
N PHE A 19 -13.87 2.75 7.15
CA PHE A 19 -13.40 3.10 8.50
C PHE A 19 -14.25 4.20 9.14
N GLY A 20 -14.70 5.19 8.38
CA GLY A 20 -15.64 6.22 8.86
C GLY A 20 -16.94 5.63 9.40
N ILE A 21 -17.49 4.63 8.74
CA ILE A 21 -18.69 3.91 9.19
C ILE A 21 -18.40 3.11 10.46
N VAL A 22 -17.29 2.38 10.50
CA VAL A 22 -16.92 1.52 11.64
C VAL A 22 -16.71 2.34 12.92
N PHE A 23 -16.02 3.48 12.84
CA PHE A 23 -15.69 4.27 14.01
C PHE A 23 -16.82 5.19 14.47
N LYS A 24 -17.94 5.31 13.72
CA LYS A 24 -19.04 6.28 13.93
C LYS A 24 -18.58 7.74 14.11
N ASN A 25 -17.31 8.01 13.82
CA ASN A 25 -16.64 9.29 13.94
C ASN A 25 -15.80 9.49 12.67
N PHE A 26 -16.25 10.40 11.81
CA PHE A 26 -15.61 10.67 10.53
C PHE A 26 -14.13 11.05 10.68
N TRP A 27 -13.79 11.85 11.68
CA TRP A 27 -12.41 12.23 11.99
C TRP A 27 -11.52 11.03 12.36
N LEU A 28 -12.02 10.09 13.16
CA LEU A 28 -11.29 8.85 13.48
C LEU A 28 -11.16 7.94 12.25
N GLY A 29 -12.20 7.85 11.43
CA GLY A 29 -12.17 7.10 10.17
C GLY A 29 -11.11 7.63 9.21
N MET A 30 -10.99 8.96 9.10
CA MET A 30 -9.99 9.59 8.24
C MET A 30 -8.56 9.41 8.78
N LEU A 31 -8.37 9.56 10.09
CA LEU A 31 -7.06 9.36 10.73
C LEU A 31 -6.58 7.90 10.63
N SER A 32 -7.50 6.95 10.85
CA SER A 32 -7.22 5.52 10.73
C SER A 32 -6.98 5.09 9.29
N GLY A 33 -7.74 5.64 8.33
CA GLY A 33 -7.49 5.42 6.90
C GLY A 33 -6.09 5.88 6.47
N PHE A 34 -5.65 7.05 6.96
CA PHE A 34 -4.29 7.55 6.68
C PHE A 34 -3.21 6.65 7.29
N PHE A 35 -3.43 6.19 8.53
CA PHE A 35 -2.50 5.29 9.22
C PHE A 35 -2.36 3.95 8.49
N ILE A 36 -3.49 3.38 8.04
CA ILE A 36 -3.51 2.11 7.31
C ILE A 36 -2.87 2.25 5.94
N GLY A 37 -3.14 3.34 5.21
CA GLY A 37 -2.48 3.64 3.95
C GLY A 37 -0.96 3.73 4.10
N ALA A 38 -0.48 4.44 5.14
CA ALA A 38 0.95 4.55 5.44
C ALA A 38 1.57 3.18 5.77
N VAL A 39 0.91 2.37 6.59
CA VAL A 39 1.36 1.01 6.92
C VAL A 39 1.43 0.13 5.67
N MET A 40 0.44 0.23 4.78
CA MET A 40 0.42 -0.53 3.52
C MET A 40 1.60 -0.15 2.62
N ILE A 41 1.93 1.13 2.49
CA ILE A 41 3.09 1.62 1.71
C ILE A 41 4.41 1.12 2.31
N VAL A 42 4.53 1.14 3.64
CA VAL A 42 5.73 0.64 4.34
C VAL A 42 5.88 -0.86 4.12
N ILE A 43 4.82 -1.65 4.30
CA ILE A 43 4.84 -3.10 4.05
C ILE A 43 5.19 -3.36 2.59
N MET A 44 4.54 -2.66 1.64
CA MET A 44 4.83 -2.81 0.21
C MET A 44 6.29 -2.45 -0.10
N SER A 45 6.84 -1.39 0.50
CA SER A 45 8.24 -0.98 0.33
C SER A 45 9.20 -2.03 0.89
N VAL A 46 8.90 -2.61 2.06
CA VAL A 46 9.70 -3.68 2.67
C VAL A 46 9.62 -4.97 1.84
N VAL A 47 8.42 -5.34 1.37
CA VAL A 47 8.19 -6.50 0.52
C VAL A 47 8.91 -6.33 -0.82
N ILE A 48 8.79 -5.18 -1.48
CA ILE A 48 9.49 -4.85 -2.72
C ILE A 48 11.01 -4.87 -2.49
N LYS A 49 11.52 -4.30 -1.38
CA LYS A 49 12.95 -4.34 -1.05
C LYS A 49 13.44 -5.78 -0.90
N LYS A 50 12.64 -6.65 -0.28
CA LYS A 50 12.94 -8.08 -0.13
C LYS A 50 12.87 -8.82 -1.48
N HIS A 51 11.90 -8.49 -2.33
CA HIS A 51 11.72 -9.09 -3.65
C HIS A 51 12.80 -8.64 -4.66
N LYS A 52 13.22 -7.37 -4.59
CA LYS A 52 14.33 -6.80 -5.38
C LYS A 52 15.64 -7.49 -5.01
N ASN A 53 15.88 -7.75 -3.72
CA ASN A 53 17.07 -8.48 -3.27
C ASN A 53 17.10 -9.96 -3.74
N ASN A 54 15.93 -10.58 -3.94
CA ASN A 54 15.81 -11.92 -4.50
C ASN A 54 15.87 -11.96 -6.03
N GLN A 55 15.43 -10.90 -6.73
CA GLN A 55 15.62 -10.79 -8.18
C GLN A 55 17.07 -10.46 -8.55
N GLU A 56 17.75 -9.62 -7.77
CA GLU A 56 19.15 -9.28 -7.99
C GLU A 56 20.04 -10.53 -7.85
N ASN A 57 19.82 -11.36 -6.81
CA ASN A 57 20.55 -12.64 -6.66
C ASN A 57 20.25 -13.68 -7.75
N ASN A 58 19.00 -13.83 -8.20
CA ASN A 58 18.68 -14.79 -9.28
C ASN A 58 19.19 -14.33 -10.66
N SER A 59 19.29 -13.03 -10.89
CA SER A 59 19.84 -12.49 -12.15
C SER A 59 21.35 -12.67 -12.23
N THR A 60 22.04 -12.62 -11.08
CA THR A 60 23.48 -12.91 -11.00
C THR A 60 23.78 -14.40 -11.08
N GLN A 61 22.89 -15.26 -10.58
CA GLN A 61 23.10 -16.72 -10.56
C GLN A 61 22.82 -17.44 -11.89
N ASN A 62 22.00 -16.87 -12.78
CA ASN A 62 21.75 -17.40 -14.13
C ASN A 62 22.69 -16.81 -15.21
N GLY A 63 23.72 -16.05 -14.79
CA GLY A 63 24.67 -15.37 -15.67
C GLY A 63 26.11 -15.90 -15.63
N THR A 64 26.34 -17.09 -15.05
CA THR A 64 27.63 -17.81 -15.05
C THR A 64 27.48 -19.20 -15.60
#